data_AF-A0A1B7USR5-F1
#
_entry.id   AF-A0A1B7USR5-F1
#
_cell.length_a   1.000
_cell.length_b   1.000
_cell.length_c   1.000
_cell.angle_alpha   90.00
_cell.angle_beta   90.00
_cell.angle_gamma   90.00
#
_symmetry.space_group_name_H-M   'P 1'
#
loop_
_entity.id
_entity.type
_entity.pdbx_description
1 polymer ?
#
loop_
_entity_poly.entity_id
_entity_poly.type
_entity_poly.pdbx_seq_one_letter_code
_entity_poly.pdbx_strand_id
1 'polypeptide(L)' 'MTLTDLLPSIQQLSAPEKLKLIRILAENLDSSENISPLEPFKTYHLATPYDNFGAGEILMETLNQSTFSD' A
#
# COMPACT_ATOMS: atom_id res chain seq x y z
N MET A 1 -4.46 26.72 -3.64
CA MET A 1 -5.62 26.32 -4.44
C MET A 1 -6.48 25.43 -3.57
N THR A 2 -7.76 25.73 -3.39
CA THR A 2 -8.65 24.97 -2.50
C THR A 2 -9.54 24.01 -3.29
N LEU A 3 -10.05 22.96 -2.64
CA LEU A 3 -10.98 22.00 -3.27
C LEU A 3 -12.22 22.69 -3.87
N THR A 4 -12.69 23.74 -3.20
CA THR A 4 -13.79 24.60 -3.64
C THR A 4 -13.50 25.32 -4.94
N ASP A 5 -12.25 25.67 -5.23
CA ASP A 5 -11.86 26.33 -6.47
C ASP A 5 -11.82 25.34 -7.66
N LEU A 6 -11.64 24.05 -7.39
CA LEU A 6 -11.40 23.00 -8.41
C LEU A 6 -12.69 22.23 -8.77
N LEU A 7 -13.68 22.24 -7.88
CA LEU A 7 -14.99 21.59 -8.05
C LEU A 7 -15.69 21.91 -9.38
N PRO A 8 -15.76 23.19 -9.84
CA PRO A 8 -16.40 23.53 -11.11
C PRO A 8 -15.73 22.85 -12.31
N SER A 9 -14.40 22.77 -12.30
CA SER A 9 -13.62 22.13 -13.37
C SER A 9 -13.81 20.61 -13.37
N ILE A 10 -13.91 19.98 -12.19
CA ILE A 10 -14.18 18.54 -12.07
C ILE A 10 -15.59 18.21 -12.57
N GLN A 11 -16.57 19.10 -12.34
CA GLN A 11 -17.93 18.88 -12.83
C GLN A 11 -18.05 18.91 -14.35
N GLN A 12 -17.21 19.69 -15.03
CA GLN A 12 -17.17 19.80 -16.50
C GLN A 12 -16.56 18.56 -17.19
N LEU A 13 -15.85 17.71 -16.45
CA LEU A 13 -15.29 16.47 -16.98
C LEU A 13 -16.38 15.51 -17.45
N SER A 14 -16.10 14.81 -18.54
CA SER A 14 -16.93 13.71 -19.03
C SER A 14 -16.93 12.54 -18.03
N ALA A 15 -17.94 11.67 -18.11
CA ALA A 15 -18.03 10.48 -17.26
C ALA A 15 -16.75 9.61 -17.24
N PRO A 16 -16.10 9.28 -18.37
CA PRO A 16 -14.86 8.48 -18.34
C PRO A 16 -13.68 9.24 -17.70
N GLU A 17 -13.61 10.56 -17.84
CA GLU A 17 -12.55 11.37 -17.23
C GLU A 17 -12.72 11.46 -15.71
N LYS A 18 -13.96 11.55 -15.22
CA LYS A 18 -14.26 11.49 -13.79
C LYS A 18 -13.81 10.17 -13.18
N LEU A 19 -14.06 9.04 -13.86
CA LEU A 19 -13.59 7.73 -13.42
C LEU A 19 -12.07 7.64 -13.38
N LYS A 20 -11.37 8.17 -14.39
CA LYS A 20 -9.90 8.25 -14.38
C LYS A 20 -9.39 9.11 -13.23
N LEU A 21 -10.01 10.26 -12.98
CA LEU A 21 -9.63 11.15 -11.88
C LEU A 21 -9.78 10.45 -10.53
N ILE A 22 -10.91 9.77 -10.28
CA ILE A 22 -11.14 9.01 -9.05
C ILE A 22 -10.05 7.95 -8.86
N ARG A 23 -9.68 7.23 -9.93
CA ARG A 23 -8.63 6.22 -9.88
C ARG A 23 -7.27 6.81 -9.52
N ILE A 24 -6.87 7.91 -10.15
CA ILE A 24 -5.62 8.61 -9.84
C ILE A 24 -5.60 9.07 -8.38
N LEU A 25 -6.72 9.59 -7.88
CA LEU A 25 -6.83 10.03 -6.49
C LEU A 25 -6.72 8.86 -5.51
N ALA A 26 -7.37 7.72 -5.80
CA ALA A 26 -7.26 6.51 -5.01
C ALA A 26 -5.82 5.97 -5.00
N GLU A 27 -5.16 5.88 -6.16
CA GLU A 27 -3.77 5.43 -6.27
C GLU A 27 -2.80 6.34 -5.48
N ASN A 28 -3.04 7.66 -5.47
CA ASN A 28 -2.24 8.59 -4.66
C ASN A 28 -2.50 8.46 -3.16
N LEU A 29 -3.73 8.12 -2.75
CA LEU A 29 -4.05 7.84 -1.34
C LEU A 29 -3.38 6.55 -0.86
N ASP A 30 -3.36 5.51 -1.68
CA ASP A 30 -2.67 4.25 -1.38
C ASP A 30 -1.14 4.42 -1.38
N SER A 31 -0.61 5.30 -2.23
CA SER A 31 0.82 5.64 -2.27
C SER A 31 1.32 6.43 -1.04
N SER A 32 0.42 6.85 -0.14
CA SER A 32 0.78 7.58 1.08
C SER A 32 1.42 6.71 2.15
N GLU A 33 1.35 5.38 2.02
CA GLU A 33 2.20 4.47 2.79
C GLU A 33 3.63 4.54 2.23
N ASN A 34 4.42 5.44 2.81
CA ASN A 34 5.86 5.48 2.63
C ASN A 34 6.49 4.27 3.35
N ILE A 35 6.25 3.07 2.81
CA ILE A 35 7.12 1.93 3.03
C ILE A 35 8.42 2.24 2.29
N SER A 36 9.25 3.08 2.91
CA SER A 36 10.61 3.31 2.43
C SER A 36 11.32 1.96 2.36
N PRO A 37 12.08 1.70 1.29
CA PRO A 37 12.99 0.57 1.25
C PRO A 37 13.87 0.59 2.51
N LEU A 38 14.27 -0.58 2.99
CA LEU A 38 15.26 -0.68 4.07
C LEU A 38 16.47 0.19 3.71
N GLU A 39 16.73 1.23 4.51
CA GLU A 39 17.83 2.15 4.30
C GLU A 39 19.18 1.40 4.17
N PRO A 40 20.01 1.72 3.16
CA PRO A 40 21.33 1.13 3.02
C PRO A 40 22.16 1.32 4.29
N PHE A 41 22.86 0.27 4.71
CA PHE A 41 23.74 0.29 5.89
C PHE A 41 23.04 0.51 7.24
N LYS A 42 21.70 0.47 7.29
CA LYS A 42 20.97 0.54 8.56
C LYS A 42 20.84 -0.83 9.20
N THR A 43 21.20 -0.91 10.47
CA THR A 43 20.93 -2.08 11.31
C THR A 43 19.51 -1.97 11.88
N TYR A 44 18.65 -2.92 11.51
CA TYR A 44 17.31 -3.04 12.08
C TYR A 44 17.35 -4.06 13.20
N HIS A 45 17.05 -3.63 14.43
CA HIS A 45 16.88 -4.52 15.56
C HIS A 45 15.50 -5.15 15.48
N LEU A 46 15.43 -6.31 14.82
CA LEU A 46 14.23 -7.12 14.84
C LEU A 46 14.12 -7.74 16.24
N ALA A 47 12.97 -7.55 16.89
CA ALA A 47 12.64 -8.34 18.06
C ALA A 47 12.52 -9.78 17.59
N THR A 48 13.55 -10.59 17.83
CA THR A 48 13.39 -12.04 17.74
C THR A 48 12.52 -12.41 18.91
N PRO A 49 11.29 -12.89 18.71
CA PRO A 49 10.50 -13.32 19.84
C PRO A 49 11.23 -14.51 20.46
N TYR A 50 11.70 -14.33 21.69
CA TYR A 50 12.31 -15.39 22.47
C TYR A 50 11.26 -16.51 22.66
N ASP A 51 11.68 -17.77 22.59
CA ASP A 51 10.81 -18.97 22.67
C ASP A 51 9.76 -19.18 21.56
N ASN A 52 9.77 -18.40 20.47
CA ASN A 52 8.93 -18.67 19.29
C ASN A 52 9.60 -19.66 18.31
N PHE A 53 9.95 -20.84 18.82
CA PHE A 53 10.44 -21.95 17.99
C PHE A 53 9.38 -22.37 16.96
N GLY A 54 9.78 -22.63 15.73
CA GLY A 54 8.86 -23.07 14.66
C GLY A 54 7.98 -21.97 14.06
N ALA A 55 7.96 -20.75 14.60
CA ALA A 55 7.17 -19.65 14.02
C ALA A 55 7.59 -19.33 12.57
N GLY A 56 8.88 -19.49 12.25
CA GLY A 56 9.38 -19.35 10.88
C GLY A 56 8.83 -20.40 9.92
N GLU A 57 8.67 -21.65 10.38
CA GLU A 57 8.13 -22.75 9.58
C GLU A 57 6.64 -22.53 9.29
N ILE A 58 5.85 -22.22 10.33
CA ILE A 58 4.41 -21.93 10.20
C ILE A 58 4.16 -20.73 9.27
N LEU A 59 4.97 -19.67 9.39
CA LEU A 59 4.88 -18.52 8.49
C LEU A 59 5.11 -18.95 7.03
N MET A 60 6.07 -19.83 6.79
CA MET A 60 6.44 -20.25 5.43
C MET A 60 5.40 -21.17 4.81
N GLU A 61 4.83 -22.08 5.59
CA GLU A 61 3.68 -22.88 5.18
C GLU A 61 2.48 -22.00 4.81
N THR A 62 2.17 -21.01 5.65
CA THR A 62 1.04 -20.09 5.44
C THR A 62 1.22 -19.25 4.19
N LEU A 63 2.42 -18.68 3.99
CA LEU A 63 2.73 -17.88 2.79
C LEU A 63 2.62 -18.71 1.52
N ASN A 64 3.17 -19.93 1.52
CA ASN A 64 3.05 -20.83 0.38
C ASN A 64 1.57 -21.15 0.07
N GLN A 65 0.75 -21.47 1.09
CA GLN A 65 -0.68 -21.74 0.89
C GLN A 65 -1.45 -20.53 0.31
N SER A 66 -1.08 -19.32 0.70
CA SER A 66 -1.69 -18.09 0.16
C SER A 66 -1.33 -17.84 -1.30
N THR A 67 -0.11 -18.18 -1.74
CA THR A 67 0.32 -18.07 -3.14
C THR A 67 -0.27 -19.14 -4.06
N PHE A 68 -0.83 -20.23 -3.50
CA PHE A 68 -1.47 -21.31 -4.25
C PHE A 68 -3.01 -21.24 -4.22
N SER A 69 -3.60 -20.18 -3.67
CA SER A 69 -5.06 -19.97 -3.62
C SER A 69 -5.62 -18.97 -4.65
N ASP A 70 -4.80 -18.55 -5.63
CA ASP A 70 -5.24 -17.88 -6.88
C ASP A 70 -5.28 -18.90 -8.04
#